data_AF-A0A4U3A047-F1
#
_entry.id   AF-A0A4U3A047-F1
#
_cell.length_a   1.000
_cell.length_b   1.000
_cell.length_c   1.000
_cell.angle_alpha   90.00
_cell.angle_beta   90.00
_cell.angle_gamma   90.00
#
_symmetry.space_group_name_H-M   'P 1'
#
loop_
_entity.id
_entity.type
_entity.pdbx_description
1 polymer ?
#
loop_
_entity_poly.entity_id
_entity_poly.type
_entity_poly.pdbx_seq_one_letter_code
_entity_poly.pdbx_strand_id
1 'polypeptide(L)' 'NIQGNRMFYLSVTPDFFETIALNIKESGLDKTDGWKRLMIEKPFGHDLTSARELNDKLSRTFEEDEIYRIDHYLGKP' A
#
# COMPACT_ATOMS: atom_id res chain seq x y z
N ASN A 1 -20.80 -8.06 -6.48
CA ASN A 1 -19.70 -8.33 -5.53
C ASN A 1 -18.59 -9.05 -6.27
N ILE A 2 -17.44 -8.39 -6.45
CA ILE A 2 -16.27 -9.02 -7.08
C ILE A 2 -15.70 -9.99 -6.04
N GLN A 3 -15.75 -11.29 -6.35
CA GLN A 3 -15.35 -12.36 -5.45
C GLN A 3 -13.81 -12.43 -5.38
N GLY A 4 -13.28 -12.40 -4.15
CA GLY A 4 -11.88 -12.72 -3.86
C GLY A 4 -10.87 -11.59 -4.09
N ASN A 5 -9.66 -12.00 -4.46
CA ASN A 5 -8.40 -11.26 -4.34
C ASN A 5 -8.42 -9.82 -4.89
N ARG A 6 -7.81 -8.88 -4.16
CA ARG A 6 -7.77 -7.44 -4.52
C ARG A 6 -6.36 -6.89 -4.50
N MET A 7 -6.00 -6.19 -5.57
CA MET A 7 -4.74 -5.47 -5.70
C MET A 7 -5.02 -3.98 -5.85
N PHE A 8 -4.39 -3.16 -5.01
CA PHE A 8 -4.46 -1.71 -5.07
C PHE A 8 -3.09 -1.18 -5.50
N TYR A 9 -2.98 -0.67 -6.73
CA TYR A 9 -1.74 -0.09 -7.24
C TYR A 9 -1.82 1.43 -7.18
N LEU A 10 -1.00 2.05 -6.33
CA LEU A 10 -1.01 3.49 -6.07
C LEU A 10 0.01 4.19 -6.95
N SER A 11 -0.40 4.58 -8.15
CA SER A 11 0.37 5.40 -9.09
C SER A 11 0.14 6.91 -8.85
N VAL A 12 0.32 7.35 -7.61
CA VAL A 12 0.08 8.74 -7.17
C VAL A 12 1.26 9.26 -6.36
N THR A 13 1.25 10.55 -5.98
CA THR A 13 2.29 11.09 -5.10
C THR A 13 2.21 10.48 -3.69
N PRO A 14 3.35 10.33 -2.97
CA PRO A 14 3.41 9.67 -1.66
C PRO A 14 2.52 10.31 -0.59
N ASP A 15 2.28 11.62 -0.69
CA ASP A 15 1.42 12.38 0.23
C ASP A 15 0.00 11.80 0.30
N PHE A 16 -0.45 11.10 -0.74
CA PHE A 16 -1.78 10.48 -0.79
C PHE A 16 -1.81 9.03 -0.31
N PHE A 17 -0.69 8.38 -0.02
CA PHE A 17 -0.67 6.96 0.33
C PHE A 17 -1.47 6.66 1.59
N GLU A 18 -1.28 7.45 2.65
CA GLU A 18 -2.05 7.31 3.90
C GLU A 18 -3.54 7.55 3.66
N THR A 19 -3.89 8.63 2.98
CA THR A 19 -5.29 9.00 2.71
C THR A 19 -5.99 7.92 1.91
N ILE A 20 -5.36 7.39 0.87
CA ILE A 20 -5.95 6.33 0.03
C ILE A 20 -6.07 5.03 0.82
N ALA A 21 -5.03 4.63 1.56
CA ALA A 21 -5.08 3.42 2.39
C ALA A 21 -6.24 3.49 3.40
N LEU A 22 -6.38 4.60 4.12
CA LEU A 22 -7.48 4.79 5.07
C LEU A 22 -8.85 4.70 4.40
N ASN A 23 -9.03 5.34 3.24
CA ASN A 23 -10.29 5.28 2.49
C ASN A 23 -10.61 3.86 1.98
N ILE A 24 -9.61 3.07 1.61
CA ILE A 24 -9.80 1.65 1.23
C ILE A 24 -10.36 0.86 2.43
N LYS A 25 -9.88 1.13 3.65
CA LYS A 25 -10.39 0.51 4.88
C LYS A 25 -11.81 0.97 5.22
N GLU A 26 -12.03 2.28 5.24
CA GLU A 26 -13.31 2.88 5.66
C GLU A 26 -14.46 2.54 4.72
N SER A 27 -14.18 2.45 3.41
CA SER A 27 -15.15 2.01 2.40
C SER A 27 -15.46 0.51 2.44
N GLY A 28 -14.67 -0.28 3.18
CA GLY A 28 -14.75 -1.74 3.17
C GLY A 28 -14.26 -2.39 1.87
N LEU A 29 -13.56 -1.65 1.01
CA LEU A 29 -12.92 -2.18 -0.19
C LEU A 29 -11.79 -3.14 0.15
N ASP A 30 -11.29 -3.16 1.38
CA ASP A 30 -10.32 -4.15 1.85
C ASP A 30 -10.98 -5.49 2.25
N LYS A 31 -12.28 -5.52 2.52
CA LYS A 31 -13.01 -6.73 2.95
C LYS A 31 -13.20 -7.71 1.80
N THR A 32 -12.42 -8.77 1.79
CA THR A 32 -12.49 -9.85 0.80
C THR A 32 -12.30 -11.23 1.45
N ASP A 33 -12.86 -12.27 0.84
CA ASP A 33 -12.63 -13.67 1.22
C ASP A 33 -11.26 -14.21 0.72
N GLY A 34 -10.54 -13.41 -0.08
CA GLY A 34 -9.20 -13.72 -0.59
C GLY A 34 -8.11 -12.82 0.02
N TRP A 35 -6.99 -12.67 -0.67
CA TRP A 35 -5.94 -11.73 -0.24
C TRP A 35 -6.25 -10.30 -0.70
N LYS A 36 -5.75 -9.32 0.07
CA LYS A 36 -5.64 -7.93 -0.35
C LYS A 36 -4.16 -7.56 -0.40
N ARG A 37 -3.77 -6.73 -1.36
CA ARG A 37 -2.39 -6.27 -1.52
C ARG A 37 -2.34 -4.81 -1.93
N LEU A 38 -1.40 -4.07 -1.37
CA LEU A 38 -1.13 -2.68 -1.65
C LEU A 38 0.24 -2.57 -2.35
N MET A 39 0.26 -2.13 -3.60
CA MET A 39 1.48 -1.76 -4.30
C MET A 39 1.68 -0.24 -4.23
N ILE A 40 2.86 0.18 -3.77
CA ILE A 40 3.26 1.58 -3.72
C ILE A 40 4.57 1.81 -4.47
N GLU A 41 4.66 2.96 -5.13
CA GLU A 41 5.88 3.42 -5.82
C GLU A 41 6.72 4.31 -4.92
N LYS A 42 8.00 4.44 -5.27
CA LYS A 42 8.93 5.37 -4.62
C LYS A 42 8.54 6.84 -4.88
N PRO A 43 8.92 7.79 -4.00
CA PRO A 43 9.75 7.61 -2.81
C PRO A 43 8.97 7.08 -1.60
N PHE A 44 9.61 6.22 -0.80
CA PHE A 44 9.05 5.65 0.44
C PHE A 44 9.36 6.51 1.68
N GLY A 45 9.58 7.81 1.47
CA GLY A 45 10.24 8.70 2.43
C GLY A 45 11.52 9.30 1.84
N HIS A 46 11.97 10.39 2.45
CA HIS A 46 13.17 11.12 2.06
C HIS A 46 14.33 10.94 3.06
N ASP A 47 14.04 10.38 4.22
CA ASP A 47 14.97 10.04 5.28
C ASP A 47 14.41 8.88 6.13
N LEU A 48 15.19 8.42 7.12
CA LEU A 48 14.76 7.32 7.99
C LEU A 48 13.48 7.62 8.76
N THR A 49 13.29 8.88 9.18
CA THR A 49 12.13 9.31 9.97
C THR A 49 10.86 9.24 9.13
N SER A 50 10.84 9.91 7.98
CA SER A 50 9.72 9.92 7.04
C SER A 50 9.40 8.51 6.50
N ALA A 51 10.40 7.65 6.31
CA ALA A 51 10.17 6.26 5.91
C ALA A 51 9.49 5.44 7.01
N ARG A 52 9.89 5.62 8.27
CA ARG A 52 9.21 4.99 9.42
C ARG A 52 7.79 5.51 9.59
N GLU A 53 7.59 6.83 9.45
CA GLU A 53 6.26 7.42 9.50
C GLU A 53 5.34 6.87 8.40
N LEU A 54 5.82 6.77 7.16
CA LEU A 54 5.05 6.14 6.09
C LEU A 54 4.69 4.69 6.42
N ASN A 55 5.64 3.92 6.92
CA ASN A 55 5.42 2.55 7.33
C ASN A 55 4.34 2.43 8.42
N ASP A 56 4.45 3.24 9.46
CA ASP A 56 3.51 3.27 10.60
C ASP A 56 2.11 3.71 10.19
N LYS A 57 1.99 4.51 9.13
CA LYS A 57 0.70 4.92 8.57
C LYS A 57 0.05 3.80 7.78
N LEU A 58 0.82 3.12 6.93
CA LEU A 58 0.32 2.03 6.10
C LEU A 58 -0.04 0.78 6.92
N SER A 59 0.74 0.48 7.96
CA SER A 59 0.50 -0.65 8.87
C SER A 59 -0.81 -0.56 9.66
N ARG A 60 -1.45 0.61 9.70
CA ARG A 60 -2.81 0.77 10.28
C ARG A 60 -3.89 0.13 9.43
N THR A 61 -3.61 -0.18 8.17
CA THR A 61 -4.61 -0.67 7.20
C THR A 61 -4.22 -1.99 6.55
N PHE A 62 -2.94 -2.17 6.24
CA PHE A 62 -2.40 -3.35 5.60
C PHE A 62 -1.33 -3.97 6.49
N GLU A 63 -1.32 -5.30 6.57
CA GLU A 63 -0.23 -6.04 7.19
C GLU A 63 1.02 -5.98 6.29
N GLU A 64 2.21 -6.20 6.85
CA GLU A 64 3.46 -6.02 6.11
C GLU A 64 3.57 -6.96 4.88
N ASP A 65 3.05 -8.19 4.97
CA ASP A 65 3.01 -9.16 3.86
C ASP A 65 1.97 -8.83 2.77
N GLU A 66 1.10 -7.85 3.04
CA GLU A 66 0.16 -7.27 2.09
C GLU A 66 0.76 -6.06 1.36
N ILE A 67 1.89 -5.49 1.81
CA ILE A 67 2.50 -4.28 1.25
C ILE A 67 3.66 -4.63 0.30
N TYR A 68 3.55 -4.19 -0.93
CA TYR A 68 4.51 -4.41 -2.01
C TYR A 68 5.11 -3.07 -2.41
N ARG A 69 6.34 -2.81 -1.94
CA ARG A 69 7.10 -1.59 -2.24
C ARG A 69 7.87 -1.81 -3.54
N ILE A 70 7.49 -1.10 -4.59
CA ILE A 70 8.04 -1.34 -5.93
C ILE A 70 9.40 -0.66 -6.08
N ASP A 71 10.42 -1.47 -6.33
CA ASP A 71 11.68 -1.03 -6.91
C ASP A 71 11.90 -1.78 -8.22
N HIS A 72 11.75 -1.05 -9.34
CA HIS A 72 11.87 -1.63 -10.67
C HIS A 72 13.25 -2.24 -10.97
N TYR A 73 14.29 -1.89 -10.21
CA TYR A 73 15.60 -2.54 -10.35
C TYR A 73 15.57 -4.01 -9.92
N LEU A 74 14.71 -4.38 -8.97
CA LEU A 74 14.56 -5.77 -8.51
C LEU A 74 13.83 -6.66 -9.52
N GLY A 75 13.17 -6.06 -10.51
CA GLY A 75 12.48 -6.78 -11.60
C GLY A 75 13.29 -6.90 -12.89
N LYS A 76 14.55 -6.44 -12.91
CA LYS A 76 15.42 -6.59 -14.08
C LYS A 76 15.92 -8.04 -14.21
N PRO A 77 16.05 -8.57 -15.44
CA PRO A 77 16.55 -9.91 -15.70
C PRO A 77 18.05 -10.05 -15.40
#